data_AF-A0A7V0TZF1-F1
#
_entry.id   AF-A0A7V0TZF1-F1
#
_cell.length_a   1.000
_cell.length_b   1.000
_cell.length_c   1.000
_cell.angle_alpha   90.00
_cell.angle_beta   90.00
_cell.angle_gamma   90.00
#
_symmetry.space_group_name_H-M   'P 1'
#
loop_
_entity.id
_entity.type
_entity.pdbx_description
1 polymer ?
#
loop_
_entity_poly.entity_id
_entity_poly.type
_entity_poly.pdbx_seq_one_letter_code
_entity_poly.pdbx_strand_id
1 'polypeptide(L)'
;MAKPTKYAPHICTAVSVCALIGIIMGLLNQSPMTIILGLLPAAIYEAYRTEGKSTKAASLLILVIIAVEIILLFLDIEFNLATYLGTSRKNIGGYLVPLGDIKVVGPTMMAALAAVLFARTRGVYTRWLAVTIFITSLTLVYTVDPVAFQELLQYVAREAFRKI
;
A
#
# COMPACT_ATOMS: atom_id res chain seq x y z
N MET A 1 19.17 1.73 -11.64
CA MET A 1 20.20 2.34 -10.76
C MET A 1 19.57 3.56 -10.12
N ALA A 2 19.54 3.69 -8.79
CA ALA A 2 18.90 4.84 -8.14
C ALA A 2 19.65 6.15 -8.46
N LYS A 3 18.89 7.25 -8.59
CA LYS A 3 19.40 8.63 -8.74
C LYS A 3 20.38 9.03 -7.61
N PRO A 4 21.25 10.05 -7.83
CA PRO A 4 22.30 10.46 -6.89
C PRO A 4 21.78 10.65 -5.45
N THR A 5 22.56 10.13 -4.49
CA THR A 5 22.11 9.83 -3.13
C THR A 5 22.46 10.90 -2.09
N LYS A 6 23.02 12.05 -2.49
CA LYS A 6 23.57 13.07 -1.56
C LYS A 6 22.57 13.51 -0.48
N TYR A 7 21.30 13.71 -0.83
CA TYR A 7 20.24 14.10 0.11
C TYR A 7 19.20 13.00 0.34
N ALA A 8 19.40 11.81 -0.24
CA ALA A 8 18.47 10.69 -0.11
C ALA A 8 18.18 10.28 1.35
N PRO A 9 19.15 10.18 2.28
CA PRO A 9 18.85 9.78 3.66
C PRO A 9 17.96 10.79 4.37
N HIS A 10 18.21 12.10 4.20
CA HIS A 10 17.42 13.16 4.81
C HIS A 10 15.98 13.16 4.30
N ILE A 11 15.79 13.02 2.97
CA ILE A 11 14.45 12.97 2.39
C ILE A 11 13.71 11.70 2.83
N CYS A 12 14.37 10.52 2.82
CA CYS A 12 13.76 9.27 3.29
C CYS A 12 13.30 9.36 4.75
N THR A 13 14.13 9.98 5.59
CA THR A 13 13.80 10.20 7.00
C THR A 13 12.59 11.12 7.13
N ALA A 14 12.60 12.27 6.45
CA ALA A 14 11.51 13.24 6.50
C ALA A 14 10.18 12.62 6.04
N VAL A 15 10.15 11.94 4.89
CA VAL A 15 8.91 11.33 4.39
C VAL A 15 8.46 10.14 5.23
N SER A 16 9.37 9.40 5.87
CA SER A 16 9.01 8.33 6.80
C SER A 16 8.43 8.88 8.10
N VAL A 17 8.95 9.99 8.61
CA VAL A 17 8.38 10.70 9.76
C VAL A 17 6.99 11.23 9.42
N CYS A 18 6.79 11.83 8.24
CA CYS A 18 5.46 12.24 7.78
C CYS A 18 4.48 11.06 7.71
N ALA A 19 4.90 9.92 7.16
CA ALA A 19 4.08 8.72 7.11
C ALA A 19 3.74 8.20 8.52
N LEU A 20 4.72 8.19 9.43
CA LEU A 20 4.52 7.77 10.82
C LEU A 20 3.55 8.69 11.57
N ILE A 21 3.65 10.01 11.39
CA ILE A 21 2.69 10.96 11.94
C ILE A 21 1.29 10.71 11.37
N GLY A 22 1.19 10.49 10.06
CA GLY A 22 -0.07 10.14 9.39
C GLY A 22 -0.70 8.85 9.95
N ILE A 23 0.10 7.82 10.18
CA ILE A 23 -0.30 6.57 10.84
C ILE A 23 -0.84 6.86 12.24
N ILE A 24 -0.06 7.53 13.09
CA ILE A 24 -0.43 7.77 14.49
C ILE A 24 -1.73 8.59 14.56
N MET A 25 -1.79 9.71 13.85
CA MET A 25 -2.96 10.59 13.83
C MET A 25 -4.19 9.90 13.22
N GLY A 26 -3.99 9.13 12.15
CA GLY A 26 -5.06 8.40 11.49
C GLY A 26 -5.63 7.26 12.33
N LEU A 27 -4.79 6.55 13.09
CA LEU A 27 -5.25 5.51 14.02
C LEU A 27 -5.99 6.12 15.22
N LEU A 28 -5.50 7.23 15.78
CA LEU A 28 -6.16 7.91 16.89
C LEU A 28 -7.54 8.46 16.51
N ASN A 29 -7.68 8.98 15.29
CA ASN A 29 -8.91 9.57 14.80
C ASN A 29 -9.76 8.61 13.95
N GLN A 30 -9.32 7.35 13.79
CA GLN A 30 -9.92 6.37 12.88
C GLN A 30 -10.17 6.92 11.47
N SER A 31 -9.23 7.71 10.95
CA SER A 31 -9.35 8.44 9.69
C SER A 31 -8.39 7.88 8.62
N PRO A 32 -8.85 6.98 7.73
CA PRO A 32 -8.05 6.46 6.61
C PRO A 32 -7.44 7.57 5.75
N MET A 33 -8.17 8.68 5.59
CA MET A 33 -7.73 9.86 4.85
C MET A 33 -6.46 10.50 5.44
N THR A 34 -6.31 10.52 6.76
CA THR A 34 -5.11 11.08 7.39
C THR A 34 -3.89 10.19 7.13
N ILE A 35 -4.10 8.86 7.14
CA ILE A 35 -3.06 7.88 6.84
C ILE A 35 -2.59 8.02 5.39
N ILE A 36 -3.53 8.12 4.43
CA ILE A 36 -3.18 8.20 3.01
C ILE A 36 -2.47 9.51 2.65
N LEU A 37 -2.87 10.63 3.25
CA LEU A 37 -2.21 11.91 3.05
C LEU A 37 -0.79 11.92 3.65
N GLY A 38 -0.59 11.25 4.80
CA GLY A 38 0.74 11.06 5.37
C GLY A 38 1.64 10.14 4.53
N LEU A 39 1.06 9.17 3.82
CA LEU A 39 1.78 8.29 2.89
C LEU A 39 2.24 8.99 1.61
N LEU A 40 1.48 9.98 1.15
CA LEU A 40 1.64 10.61 -0.16
C LEU A 40 3.08 11.11 -0.43
N PRO A 41 3.77 11.83 0.49
CA PRO A 41 5.15 12.27 0.24
C PRO A 41 6.13 11.12 0.01
N ALA A 42 5.96 10.00 0.71
CA ALA A 42 6.81 8.83 0.56
C ALA A 42 6.60 8.16 -0.80
N ALA A 43 5.35 8.02 -1.25
CA ALA A 43 5.02 7.46 -2.55
C ALA A 43 5.50 8.36 -3.71
N ILE A 44 5.36 9.68 -3.58
CA ILE A 44 5.87 10.65 -4.57
C ILE A 44 7.39 10.52 -4.70
N TYR A 45 8.10 10.49 -3.56
CA TYR A 45 9.54 10.39 -3.57
C TYR A 45 10.04 9.04 -4.11
N GLU A 46 9.34 7.95 -3.78
CA GLU A 46 9.61 6.62 -4.33
C GLU A 46 9.44 6.60 -5.86
N ALA A 47 8.33 7.13 -6.38
CA ALA A 47 8.09 7.22 -7.81
C ALA A 47 9.14 8.10 -8.51
N TYR A 48 9.58 9.20 -7.89
CA TYR A 48 10.62 10.07 -8.45
C TYR A 48 11.98 9.36 -8.60
N ARG A 49 12.39 8.60 -7.58
CA ARG A 49 13.74 8.03 -7.47
C ARG A 49 13.91 6.65 -8.08
N THR A 50 12.81 5.93 -8.26
CA THR A 50 12.84 4.53 -8.70
C THR A 50 13.23 4.48 -10.16
N GLU A 51 14.12 3.53 -10.49
CA GLU A 51 14.75 3.41 -11.80
C GLU A 51 14.77 1.95 -12.24
N GLY A 52 14.25 1.69 -13.44
CA GLY A 52 14.04 0.35 -14.02
C GLY A 52 12.62 0.20 -14.58
N LYS A 53 12.44 -0.43 -15.76
CA LYS A 53 11.12 -0.48 -16.44
C LYS A 53 9.99 -1.02 -15.54
N SER A 54 10.20 -2.17 -14.92
CA SER A 54 9.19 -2.84 -14.09
C SER A 54 8.99 -2.17 -12.72
N THR A 55 10.07 -1.78 -12.03
CA THR A 55 10.00 -1.13 -10.72
C THR A 55 9.46 0.30 -10.83
N LYS A 56 9.80 1.02 -11.90
CA LYS A 56 9.22 2.34 -12.18
C LYS A 56 7.72 2.26 -12.37
N ALA A 57 7.26 1.31 -13.20
CA ALA A 57 5.83 1.09 -13.41
C ALA A 57 5.12 0.76 -12.09
N ALA A 58 5.70 -0.11 -11.24
CA ALA A 58 5.13 -0.41 -9.92
C ALA A 58 5.05 0.84 -9.02
N SER A 59 6.11 1.65 -8.95
CA SER A 59 6.11 2.88 -8.13
C SER A 59 5.11 3.94 -8.63
N LEU A 60 4.90 4.03 -9.95
CA LEU A 60 3.93 4.95 -10.54
C LEU A 60 2.51 4.43 -10.35
N LEU A 61 2.32 3.11 -10.43
CA LEU A 61 1.04 2.48 -10.15
C LEU A 61 0.60 2.70 -8.70
N ILE A 62 1.52 2.64 -7.72
CA ILE A 62 1.24 3.00 -6.32
C ILE A 62 0.69 4.43 -6.22
N LEU A 63 1.29 5.40 -6.92
CA LEU A 63 0.76 6.77 -6.94
C LEU A 63 -0.64 6.88 -7.54
N VAL A 64 -0.90 6.15 -8.63
CA VAL A 64 -2.23 6.13 -9.25
C VAL A 64 -3.25 5.52 -8.29
N ILE A 65 -2.92 4.44 -7.59
CA ILE A 65 -3.80 3.82 -6.59
C ILE A 65 -4.08 4.80 -5.46
N ILE A 66 -3.06 5.50 -4.93
CA ILE A 66 -3.25 6.54 -3.91
C ILE A 66 -4.20 7.63 -4.39
N ALA A 67 -4.03 8.13 -5.62
CA ALA A 67 -4.90 9.16 -6.17
C ALA A 67 -6.35 8.68 -6.27
N VAL A 68 -6.57 7.44 -6.72
CA VAL A 68 -7.90 6.83 -6.78
C VAL A 68 -8.50 6.65 -5.39
N GLU A 69 -7.73 6.15 -4.42
CA GLU A 69 -8.19 5.99 -3.04
C GLU A 69 -8.54 7.32 -2.37
N ILE A 70 -7.75 8.37 -2.59
CA ILE A 70 -8.08 9.71 -2.09
C ILE A 70 -9.45 10.13 -2.61
N ILE A 71 -9.74 9.90 -3.89
CA ILE A 71 -11.04 10.23 -4.49
C ILE A 71 -12.16 9.36 -3.87
N LEU A 72 -11.94 8.05 -3.74
CA LEU A 72 -12.94 7.12 -3.18
C LEU A 72 -13.27 7.43 -1.71
N LEU A 73 -12.25 7.77 -0.90
CA LEU A 73 -12.41 8.16 0.49
C LEU A 73 -13.06 9.54 0.62
N PHE A 74 -12.71 10.48 -0.25
CA PHE A 74 -13.27 11.83 -0.22
C PHE A 74 -14.75 11.88 -0.64
N LEU A 75 -15.14 11.05 -1.62
CA LEU A 75 -16.51 10.94 -2.10
C LEU A 75 -17.37 9.98 -1.27
N ASP A 76 -16.78 9.34 -0.25
CA ASP A 76 -17.37 8.31 0.60
C ASP A 76 -18.13 7.22 -0.19
N ILE A 77 -17.55 6.81 -1.31
CA ILE A 77 -18.16 5.79 -2.19
C ILE A 77 -17.93 4.42 -1.56
N GLU A 78 -18.96 3.88 -0.91
CA GLU A 78 -19.00 2.49 -0.48
C GLU A 78 -19.41 1.60 -1.65
N PHE A 79 -18.44 1.17 -2.46
CA PHE A 79 -18.70 0.22 -3.54
C PHE A 79 -18.32 -1.18 -3.09
N ASN A 80 -19.32 -1.90 -2.57
CA ASN A 80 -19.14 -3.29 -2.17
C ASN A 80 -19.08 -4.19 -3.41
N LEU A 81 -17.85 -4.56 -3.79
CA LEU A 81 -17.59 -5.46 -4.92
C LEU A 81 -18.30 -6.80 -4.74
N ALA A 82 -18.49 -7.28 -3.51
CA ALA A 82 -19.22 -8.53 -3.27
C ALA A 82 -20.70 -8.43 -3.61
N THR A 83 -21.34 -7.31 -3.30
CA THR A 83 -22.75 -7.07 -3.63
C THR A 83 -22.93 -6.90 -5.14
N TYR A 84 -22.01 -6.18 -5.80
CA TYR A 84 -22.06 -5.98 -7.25
C TYR A 84 -21.77 -7.26 -8.05
N LEU A 85 -20.88 -8.13 -7.55
CA LEU A 85 -20.52 -9.40 -8.18
C LEU A 85 -21.35 -10.59 -7.67
N GLY A 86 -22.31 -10.35 -6.77
CA GLY A 86 -23.15 -11.38 -6.13
C GLY A 86 -22.38 -12.46 -5.36
N THR A 87 -21.10 -12.22 -5.05
CA THR A 87 -20.17 -13.22 -4.50
C THR A 87 -19.21 -12.56 -3.53
N SER A 88 -19.04 -13.10 -2.32
CA SER A 88 -18.07 -12.57 -1.33
C SER A 88 -16.61 -12.88 -1.67
N ARG A 89 -16.37 -13.80 -2.61
CA ARG A 89 -15.05 -14.26 -3.05
C ARG A 89 -15.07 -14.51 -4.54
N LYS A 90 -14.07 -14.00 -5.27
CA LYS A 90 -13.92 -14.26 -6.72
C LYS A 90 -12.56 -14.86 -7.02
N ASN A 91 -12.58 -15.90 -7.85
CA ASN A 91 -11.37 -16.58 -8.29
C ASN A 91 -10.72 -15.77 -9.43
N ILE A 92 -9.56 -15.19 -9.18
CA ILE A 92 -8.75 -14.49 -10.19
C ILE A 92 -7.41 -15.21 -10.29
N GLY A 93 -7.17 -15.89 -11.41
CA GLY A 93 -5.89 -16.58 -11.67
C GLY A 93 -5.60 -17.79 -10.76
N GLY A 94 -6.62 -18.47 -10.23
CA GLY A 94 -6.47 -19.66 -9.39
C GLY A 94 -6.49 -19.40 -7.88
N TYR A 95 -6.64 -18.13 -7.47
CA TYR A 95 -6.67 -17.72 -6.08
C TYR A 95 -8.03 -17.09 -5.72
N LEU A 96 -8.58 -17.51 -4.58
CA LEU A 96 -9.81 -16.95 -4.01
C LEU A 96 -9.48 -15.62 -3.34
N VAL A 97 -9.86 -14.52 -3.99
CA VAL A 97 -9.68 -13.17 -3.44
C VAL A 97 -10.99 -12.75 -2.76
N PRO A 98 -10.98 -12.39 -1.46
CA PRO A 98 -12.14 -11.80 -0.81
C PRO A 98 -12.49 -10.47 -1.49
N LEU A 99 -13.73 -10.37 -1.95
CA LEU A 99 -14.27 -9.15 -2.54
C LEU A 99 -14.74 -8.27 -1.38
N GLY A 100 -13.82 -7.49 -0.82
CA GLY A 100 -14.14 -6.48 0.20
C GLY A 100 -14.69 -5.19 -0.41
N ASP A 101 -14.86 -4.17 0.42
CA ASP A 101 -15.06 -2.79 -0.04
C ASP A 101 -13.90 -2.43 -1.00
N ILE A 102 -14.21 -1.71 -2.08
CA ILE A 102 -13.20 -1.17 -2.99
C ILE A 102 -12.12 -0.36 -2.25
N LYS A 103 -12.48 0.23 -1.09
CA LYS A 103 -11.57 0.93 -0.17
C LYS A 103 -10.48 0.01 0.43
N VAL A 104 -10.64 -1.32 0.42
CA VAL A 104 -9.65 -2.30 0.92
C VAL A 104 -8.75 -2.85 -0.20
N VAL A 105 -9.26 -2.92 -1.43
CA VAL A 105 -8.53 -3.49 -2.57
C VAL A 105 -7.29 -2.65 -2.90
N GLY A 106 -7.44 -1.33 -2.95
CA GLY A 106 -6.34 -0.42 -3.23
C GLY A 106 -5.17 -0.56 -2.24
N PRO A 107 -5.40 -0.50 -0.91
CA PRO A 107 -4.33 -0.61 0.07
C PRO A 107 -3.65 -1.97 0.06
N THR A 108 -4.42 -3.02 -0.20
CA THR A 108 -3.89 -4.37 -0.40
C THR A 108 -2.98 -4.44 -1.63
N MET A 109 -3.38 -3.84 -2.75
CA MET A 109 -2.56 -3.75 -3.95
C MET A 109 -1.29 -2.93 -3.71
N MET A 110 -1.37 -1.82 -2.97
CA MET A 110 -0.19 -1.03 -2.60
C MET A 110 0.79 -1.85 -1.78
N ALA A 111 0.32 -2.60 -0.78
CA ALA A 111 1.17 -3.48 0.02
C ALA A 111 1.84 -4.56 -0.86
N ALA A 112 1.10 -5.20 -1.77
CA ALA A 112 1.66 -6.19 -2.70
C ALA A 112 2.73 -5.57 -3.62
N LEU A 113 2.46 -4.40 -4.21
CA LEU A 113 3.42 -3.69 -5.07
C LEU A 113 4.66 -3.25 -4.30
N ALA A 114 4.49 -2.78 -3.06
CA ALA A 114 5.59 -2.42 -2.18
C ALA A 114 6.48 -3.63 -1.84
N ALA A 115 5.87 -4.80 -1.59
CA ALA A 115 6.62 -6.04 -1.40
C ALA A 115 7.41 -6.45 -2.67
N VAL A 116 6.81 -6.29 -3.86
CA VAL A 116 7.50 -6.51 -5.14
C VAL A 116 8.66 -5.53 -5.34
N LEU A 117 8.46 -4.24 -5.03
CA LEU A 117 9.52 -3.21 -5.07
C LEU A 117 10.68 -3.56 -4.14
N PHE A 118 10.37 -3.99 -2.92
CA PHE A 118 11.37 -4.42 -1.94
C PHE A 118 12.20 -5.60 -2.45
N ALA A 119 11.53 -6.64 -2.97
CA ALA A 119 12.18 -7.85 -3.47
C ALA A 119 13.03 -7.60 -4.72
N ARG A 120 12.54 -6.78 -5.67
CA ARG A 120 13.19 -6.58 -6.98
C ARG A 120 14.23 -5.45 -6.98
N THR A 121 14.21 -4.55 -6.01
CA THR A 121 15.13 -3.40 -6.00
C THR A 121 16.39 -3.68 -5.20
N ARG A 122 17.55 -3.26 -5.70
CA ARG A 122 18.85 -3.34 -5.00
C ARG A 122 19.22 -2.06 -4.23
N GLY A 123 18.54 -0.94 -4.51
CA GLY A 123 18.81 0.34 -3.86
C GLY A 123 18.31 0.37 -2.41
N VAL A 124 19.21 0.58 -1.46
CA VAL A 124 18.92 0.60 -0.01
C VAL A 124 17.77 1.53 0.34
N TYR A 125 17.79 2.75 -0.20
CA TYR A 125 16.78 3.75 0.13
C TYR A 125 15.43 3.55 -0.59
N THR A 126 15.41 2.86 -1.73
CA THR A 126 14.15 2.45 -2.37
C THR A 126 13.53 1.29 -1.59
N ARG A 127 14.35 0.36 -1.08
CA ARG A 127 13.88 -0.65 -0.12
C ARG A 127 13.32 -0.02 1.16
N TRP A 128 13.98 1.00 1.69
CA TRP A 128 13.47 1.76 2.83
C TRP A 128 12.07 2.29 2.54
N LEU A 129 11.89 3.06 1.46
CA LEU A 129 10.60 3.64 1.13
C LEU A 129 9.55 2.58 0.83
N ALA A 130 9.92 1.47 0.18
CA ALA A 130 9.03 0.34 -0.03
C ALA A 130 8.54 -0.25 1.31
N VAL A 131 9.41 -0.36 2.33
CA VAL A 131 9.00 -0.78 3.68
C VAL A 131 8.05 0.24 4.32
N THR A 132 8.35 1.54 4.21
CA THR A 132 7.46 2.59 4.72
C THR A 132 6.09 2.50 4.06
N ILE A 133 6.02 2.39 2.73
CA ILE A 133 4.76 2.25 1.99
C ILE A 133 4.03 0.98 2.42
N PHE A 134 4.74 -0.15 2.52
CA PHE A 134 4.17 -1.43 2.92
C PHE A 134 3.48 -1.37 4.29
N ILE A 135 4.17 -0.84 5.31
CA ILE A 135 3.64 -0.72 6.68
C ILE A 135 2.44 0.23 6.70
N THR A 136 2.53 1.37 6.04
CA THR A 136 1.43 2.34 6.01
C THR A 136 0.22 1.77 5.28
N SER A 137 0.41 1.04 4.17
CA SER A 137 -0.68 0.40 3.44
C SER A 137 -1.37 -0.68 4.28
N LEU A 138 -0.63 -1.50 5.03
CA LEU A 138 -1.22 -2.47 5.96
C LEU A 138 -2.02 -1.79 7.07
N THR A 139 -1.51 -0.67 7.59
CA THR A 139 -2.23 0.14 8.58
C THR A 139 -3.53 0.69 7.99
N LEU A 140 -3.50 1.10 6.72
CA LEU A 140 -4.67 1.61 6.02
C LEU A 140 -5.71 0.51 5.84
N VAL A 141 -5.31 -0.71 5.43
CA VAL A 141 -6.20 -1.88 5.41
C VAL A 141 -6.87 -2.09 6.77
N TYR A 142 -6.08 -2.11 7.86
CA TYR A 142 -6.61 -2.28 9.22
C TYR A 142 -7.60 -1.18 9.62
N THR A 143 -7.34 0.06 9.22
CA THR A 143 -8.19 1.21 9.59
C THR A 143 -9.49 1.24 8.79
N VAL A 144 -9.46 0.78 7.53
CA VAL A 144 -10.66 0.68 6.68
C VAL A 144 -11.51 -0.52 7.08
N ASP A 145 -10.90 -1.70 7.23
CA ASP A 145 -11.58 -2.94 7.59
C ASP A 145 -10.65 -3.89 8.39
N PRO A 146 -10.80 -3.94 9.72
CA PRO A 146 -10.03 -4.84 10.58
C PRO A 146 -10.22 -6.32 10.27
N VAL A 147 -11.40 -6.72 9.76
CA VAL A 147 -11.69 -8.13 9.42
C VAL A 147 -10.91 -8.52 8.17
N ALA A 148 -10.96 -7.69 7.12
CA ALA A 148 -10.19 -7.94 5.91
C ALA A 148 -8.68 -7.99 6.18
N PHE A 149 -8.18 -7.15 7.10
CA PHE A 149 -6.79 -7.22 7.56
C PHE A 149 -6.42 -8.58 8.16
N GLN A 150 -7.28 -9.13 9.04
CA GLN A 150 -7.05 -10.45 9.64
C GLN A 150 -7.06 -11.55 8.59
N GLU A 151 -8.00 -11.52 7.63
CA GLU A 151 -8.05 -12.49 6.54
C GLU A 151 -6.77 -12.46 5.68
N LEU A 152 -6.28 -11.26 5.35
CA LEU A 152 -5.03 -11.08 4.62
C LEU A 152 -3.83 -11.64 5.38
N LEU A 153 -3.71 -11.37 6.68
CA LEU A 153 -2.65 -11.94 7.51
C LEU A 153 -2.71 -13.47 7.56
N GLN A 154 -3.89 -14.04 7.75
CA GLN A 154 -4.06 -15.50 7.75
C GLN A 154 -3.72 -16.13 6.40
N TYR A 155 -4.03 -15.44 5.31
CA TYR A 155 -3.67 -15.88 3.96
C TYR A 155 -2.14 -15.90 3.78
N VAL A 156 -1.47 -14.78 4.09
CA VAL A 156 -0.01 -14.65 3.98
C VAL A 156 0.70 -15.67 4.87
N ALA A 157 0.23 -15.85 6.11
CA ALA A 157 0.79 -16.83 7.03
C ALA A 157 0.70 -18.26 6.47
N ARG A 158 -0.48 -18.68 5.98
CA ARG A 158 -0.67 -20.01 5.37
C ARG A 158 0.22 -20.22 4.16
N GLU A 159 0.36 -19.21 3.31
CA GLU A 159 1.18 -19.34 2.11
C GLU A 159 2.68 -19.38 2.44
N ALA A 160 3.13 -18.65 3.46
CA ALA A 160 4.49 -18.71 3.98
C ALA A 160 4.81 -20.10 4.56
N PHE A 161 3.93 -20.65 5.42
CA PHE A 161 4.11 -21.99 5.99
C PHE A 161 4.08 -23.11 4.94
N ARG A 162 3.35 -22.94 3.83
CA ARG A 162 3.31 -23.95 2.75
C ARG A 162 4.61 -24.02 1.94
N LYS A 163 5.43 -22.97 1.94
CA LYS A 163 6.70 -22.91 1.18
C LYS A 163 7.93 -23.29 2.00
N ILE A 164 7.78 -23.49 3.32
CA ILE A 164 8.81 -23.99 4.24
C ILE A 164 8.63 -25.49 4.40
#